data_AF-A0A1B6EZD1-F1
#
_entry.id   AF-A0A1B6EZD1-F1
#
_cell.length_a   1.000
_cell.length_b   1.000
_cell.length_c   1.000
_cell.angle_alpha   90.00
_cell.angle_beta   90.00
_cell.angle_gamma   90.00
#
_symmetry.space_group_name_H-M   'P 1'
#
loop_
_entity.id
_entity.type
_entity.pdbx_description
1 polymer ?
#
loop_
_entity_poly.entity_id
_entity_poly.type
_entity_poly.pdbx_seq_one_letter_code
_entity_poly.pdbx_strand_id
1 'polypeptide(L)'
;MQAVLIVLFGGMLTAVSATEDPFHDVQPALTVMLSPADNATFYGGVSEKESTPKYWRDLSVDVLREKLARPLNKGVAKNLILFLGDGMSLATLTAARIYLGQLKKEAGENEFLSFEKFPYTGLAKTYCADSQVADSACSATAYLTGVKGNIYTVGVTSSVGLRDWENMKNKSYHTS
;
A
#
# COMPACT_ATOMS: atom_id res chain seq x y z
N MET A 1 -10.21 -26.06 -6.17
CA MET A 1 -9.55 -24.96 -5.43
C MET A 1 -10.51 -24.47 -4.36
N GLN A 2 -10.11 -24.43 -3.10
CA GLN A 2 -10.92 -23.83 -2.02
C GLN A 2 -10.83 -22.30 -2.14
N ALA A 3 -11.94 -21.58 -2.01
CA ALA A 3 -11.95 -20.12 -2.10
C ALA A 3 -11.26 -19.50 -0.87
N VAL A 4 -10.26 -18.65 -1.10
CA VAL A 4 -9.52 -17.91 -0.07
C VAL A 4 -9.67 -16.42 -0.37
N LEU A 5 -10.05 -15.63 0.62
CA LEU A 5 -10.05 -14.17 0.54
C LEU A 5 -8.75 -13.65 1.16
N ILE A 6 -7.95 -12.97 0.35
CA ILE A 6 -6.74 -12.27 0.81
C ILE A 6 -7.02 -10.79 0.76
N VAL A 7 -6.84 -10.11 1.90
CA VAL A 7 -6.92 -8.66 2.00
C VAL A 7 -5.57 -8.16 2.50
N LEU A 8 -5.01 -7.17 1.82
CA LEU A 8 -3.87 -6.42 2.31
C LEU A 8 -4.34 -5.03 2.68
N PHE A 9 -4.02 -4.59 3.89
CA PHE A 9 -4.35 -3.26 4.36
C PHE A 9 -3.07 -2.47 4.67
N GLY A 10 -2.95 -1.28 4.09
CA GLY A 10 -1.89 -0.31 4.39
C GLY A 10 -2.49 0.91 5.07
N GLY A 11 -2.12 1.15 6.32
CA GLY A 11 -2.54 2.35 7.06
C GLY A 11 -1.64 3.53 6.74
N MET A 12 -2.21 4.68 6.38
CA MET A 12 -1.43 5.91 6.20
C MET A 12 -1.21 6.58 7.57
N LEU A 13 0.00 6.49 8.11
CA LEU A 13 0.47 7.35 9.19
C LEU A 13 1.30 8.48 8.55
N THR A 14 0.72 9.68 8.41
CA THR A 14 1.42 10.80 7.79
C THR A 14 2.35 11.49 8.78
N ALA A 15 3.63 11.17 8.68
CA ALA A 15 4.70 12.16 8.77
C ALA A 15 5.58 11.95 7.53
N VAL A 16 5.17 12.53 6.40
CA VAL A 16 6.06 12.65 5.23
C VAL A 16 6.95 13.85 5.50
N SER A 17 8.15 13.60 6.02
CA SER A 17 9.24 14.53 5.74
C SER A 17 9.59 14.31 4.28
N ALA A 18 9.40 15.33 3.45
CA ALA A 18 9.94 15.30 2.10
C ALA A 18 11.45 15.09 2.22
N THR A 19 11.91 13.89 1.91
CA THR A 19 13.31 13.71 1.52
C THR A 19 13.39 14.27 0.11
N GLU A 20 14.27 15.23 -0.12
CA GLU A 20 14.70 15.57 -1.48
C GLU A 20 15.04 14.24 -2.17
N ASP A 21 14.42 14.00 -3.34
CA ASP A 21 14.64 12.83 -4.16
C ASP A 21 15.75 13.18 -5.16
N PRO A 22 17.01 12.77 -4.93
CA PRO A 22 18.11 13.08 -5.84
C PRO A 22 18.12 12.18 -7.09
N PHE A 23 17.11 11.33 -7.30
CA PHE A 23 17.16 10.24 -8.28
C PHE A 23 16.17 10.38 -9.45
N HIS A 24 15.37 11.44 -9.49
CA HIS A 24 14.47 11.75 -10.62
C HIS A 24 14.80 13.08 -11.29
N ASP A 25 16.03 13.21 -11.81
CA ASP A 25 16.43 14.34 -12.64
C ASP A 25 16.23 14.02 -14.14
N VAL A 26 14.98 14.00 -14.60
CA VAL A 26 14.66 14.06 -16.04
C VAL A 26 14.63 15.52 -16.50
N GLN A 27 15.77 16.21 -16.33
CA GLN A 27 16.06 17.46 -17.03
C GLN A 27 17.16 17.19 -18.07
N PRO A 28 16.85 17.22 -19.37
CA PRO A 28 17.84 16.98 -20.41
C PRO A 28 18.72 18.23 -20.59
N ALA A 29 19.67 18.46 -19.67
CA ALA A 29 20.80 19.38 -19.87
C ALA A 29 21.84 19.39 -18.72
N LEU A 30 21.65 18.69 -17.61
CA LEU A 30 22.61 18.80 -16.49
C LEU A 30 23.68 17.71 -16.59
N THR A 31 24.95 18.13 -16.64
CA THR A 31 26.11 17.24 -16.55
C THR A 31 26.04 16.52 -15.20
N VAL A 32 25.64 15.26 -15.30
CA VAL A 32 25.55 14.22 -14.29
C VAL A 32 26.64 14.35 -13.21
N MET A 33 26.27 14.78 -12.00
CA MET A 33 27.08 14.61 -10.79
C MET A 33 26.67 13.30 -10.10
N LEU A 34 27.02 12.16 -10.71
CA LEU A 34 26.94 10.87 -10.00
C LEU A 34 28.10 10.80 -9.00
N SER A 35 27.77 10.55 -7.74
CA SER A 35 28.75 10.09 -6.76
C SER A 35 29.28 8.72 -7.21
N PRO A 36 30.55 8.37 -6.91
CA PRO A 36 31.08 7.02 -7.16
C PRO A 36 30.25 5.89 -6.55
N ALA A 37 29.43 6.17 -5.52
CA ALA A 37 28.50 5.23 -4.91
C ALA A 37 27.20 5.01 -5.73
N ASP A 38 26.82 5.98 -6.57
CA ASP A 38 25.60 5.93 -7.37
C ASP A 38 25.78 4.97 -8.58
N ASN A 39 27.01 4.90 -9.10
CA ASN A 39 27.40 3.91 -10.12
C ASN A 39 27.39 2.46 -9.61
N ALA A 40 27.39 2.24 -8.29
CA ALA A 40 27.38 0.91 -7.70
C ALA A 40 25.95 0.40 -7.40
N THR A 41 24.96 1.31 -7.34
CA THR A 41 23.58 1.01 -6.93
C THR A 41 22.58 1.10 -8.07
N PHE A 42 22.85 1.89 -9.11
CA PHE A 42 21.96 2.05 -10.26
C PHE A 42 22.43 1.21 -11.47
N TYR A 43 21.90 -0.02 -11.57
CA TYR A 43 22.02 -0.83 -12.78
C TYR A 43 20.76 -0.67 -13.63
N GLY A 44 20.80 0.20 -14.64
CA GLY A 44 19.79 0.22 -15.71
C GLY A 44 19.21 1.60 -16.01
N GLY A 45 19.68 2.22 -17.10
CA GLY A 45 18.95 3.31 -17.74
C GLY A 45 17.66 2.83 -18.40
N VAL A 46 16.94 3.75 -19.06
CA VAL A 46 15.72 3.43 -19.81
C VAL A 46 15.98 2.26 -20.76
N SER A 47 15.18 1.18 -20.62
CA SER A 47 15.29 0.02 -21.50
C SER A 47 15.12 0.45 -22.96
N GLU A 48 15.97 -0.03 -23.87
CA GLU A 48 15.82 0.27 -25.31
C GLU A 48 14.42 -0.11 -25.83
N LYS A 49 13.78 -1.12 -25.23
CA LYS A 49 12.42 -1.54 -25.56
C LYS A 49 11.39 -0.46 -25.22
N GLU A 50 11.55 0.19 -24.07
CA GLU A 50 10.67 1.26 -23.57
C GLU A 50 10.78 2.55 -24.39
N SER A 51 11.86 2.71 -25.15
CA SER A 51 12.02 3.82 -26.12
C SER A 51 11.04 3.71 -27.30
N THR A 52 10.40 2.55 -27.51
CA THR A 52 9.50 2.34 -28.65
C THR A 52 8.02 2.46 -28.27
N PRO A 53 7.20 3.20 -29.03
CA PRO A 53 5.74 3.24 -28.81
C PRO A 53 5.06 1.87 -28.94
N LYS A 54 5.65 0.96 -29.73
CA LYS A 54 5.13 -0.40 -29.91
C LYS A 54 5.11 -1.17 -28.58
N TYR A 55 6.17 -1.09 -27.79
CA TYR A 55 6.28 -1.75 -26.50
C TYR A 55 5.10 -1.38 -25.57
N TRP A 56 4.85 -0.09 -25.39
CA TRP A 56 3.78 0.40 -24.51
C TRP A 56 2.38 0.01 -25.00
N ARG A 57 2.16 0.01 -26.32
CA ARG A 57 0.89 -0.43 -26.91
C ARG A 57 0.67 -1.92 -26.69
N ASP A 58 1.67 -2.74 -26.99
CA ASP A 58 1.57 -4.19 -26.82
C ASP A 58 1.31 -4.54 -25.34
N LEU A 59 2.06 -3.93 -24.41
CA LEU A 59 1.86 -4.08 -22.96
C LEU A 59 0.43 -3.73 -22.54
N SER A 60 -0.11 -2.60 -23.02
CA SER A 60 -1.47 -2.17 -22.67
C SER A 60 -2.54 -3.17 -23.16
N VAL A 61 -2.34 -3.75 -24.35
CA VAL A 61 -3.25 -4.74 -24.92
C VAL A 61 -3.18 -6.04 -24.14
N ASP A 62 -1.99 -6.45 -23.71
CA ASP A 62 -1.81 -7.65 -22.89
C ASP A 62 -2.46 -7.52 -21.51
N VAL A 63 -2.29 -6.36 -20.85
CA VAL A 63 -3.00 -6.04 -19.60
C VAL A 63 -4.52 -6.09 -19.80
N LEU A 64 -5.04 -5.51 -20.89
CA LEU A 64 -6.47 -5.54 -21.17
C LEU A 64 -6.99 -6.97 -21.38
N ARG A 65 -6.27 -7.80 -22.15
CA ARG A 65 -6.61 -9.20 -22.37
C ARG A 65 -6.62 -9.98 -21.06
N GLU A 66 -5.61 -9.80 -20.21
CA GLU A 66 -5.53 -10.44 -18.90
C GLU A 66 -6.74 -10.07 -18.02
N LYS A 67 -7.10 -8.79 -17.98
CA LYS A 67 -8.23 -8.30 -17.17
C LYS A 67 -9.57 -8.82 -17.69
N LEU A 68 -9.77 -8.86 -19.01
CA LEU A 68 -11.01 -9.37 -19.63
C LEU A 68 -11.16 -10.88 -19.47
N ALA A 69 -10.06 -11.64 -19.52
CA ALA A 69 -10.09 -13.09 -19.39
C ALA A 69 -10.30 -13.58 -17.95
N ARG A 70 -10.18 -12.69 -16.94
CA ARG A 70 -10.24 -13.08 -15.53
C ARG A 70 -11.68 -13.34 -15.08
N PRO A 71 -12.06 -14.58 -14.71
CA PRO A 71 -13.39 -14.86 -14.20
C PRO A 71 -13.56 -14.32 -12.77
N LEU A 72 -14.77 -13.84 -12.45
CA LEU A 72 -15.12 -13.43 -11.09
C LEU A 72 -15.32 -14.66 -10.21
N ASN A 73 -14.66 -14.68 -9.05
CA ASN A 73 -14.94 -15.68 -8.02
C ASN A 73 -16.21 -15.27 -7.24
N LYS A 74 -17.31 -16.01 -7.45
CA LYS A 74 -18.59 -15.80 -6.76
C LYS A 74 -18.82 -16.77 -5.59
N GLY A 75 -17.84 -17.62 -5.28
CA GLY A 75 -17.94 -18.58 -4.19
C GLY A 75 -17.77 -17.94 -2.81
N VAL A 76 -18.32 -18.57 -1.77
CA VAL A 76 -18.08 -18.18 -0.39
C VAL A 76 -16.66 -18.61 0.02
N ALA A 77 -15.89 -17.68 0.60
CA ALA A 77 -14.53 -17.96 1.06
C ALA A 77 -14.54 -18.91 2.26
N LYS A 78 -13.75 -19.98 2.20
CA LYS A 78 -13.55 -20.91 3.32
C LYS A 78 -12.52 -20.37 4.31
N ASN A 79 -11.51 -19.68 3.81
CA ASN A 79 -10.42 -19.11 4.61
C ASN A 79 -10.31 -17.60 4.33
N LEU A 80 -10.02 -16.84 5.38
CA LEU A 80 -9.73 -15.41 5.31
C LEU A 80 -8.33 -15.16 5.83
N ILE A 81 -7.50 -14.50 5.03
CA ILE A 81 -6.14 -14.09 5.40
C ILE A 81 -6.06 -12.57 5.25
N LEU A 82 -5.79 -11.88 6.35
CA LEU A 82 -5.58 -10.44 6.39
C LEU A 82 -4.09 -10.15 6.64
N PHE A 83 -3.44 -9.53 5.67
CA PHE A 83 -2.10 -8.96 5.84
C PHE A 83 -2.25 -7.49 6.22
N LEU A 84 -1.59 -7.07 7.29
CA LEU A 84 -1.64 -5.69 7.79
C LEU A 84 -0.23 -5.10 7.76
N GLY A 85 0.00 -4.13 6.86
CA GLY A 85 1.20 -3.30 6.85
C GLY A 85 0.95 -2.05 7.67
N ASP A 86 1.35 -2.06 8.94
CA ASP A 86 1.23 -0.89 9.81
C ASP A 86 2.10 0.27 9.27
N GLY A 87 1.51 1.46 9.15
CA GLY A 87 2.16 2.64 8.58
C GLY A 87 2.52 2.56 7.09
N MET A 88 2.06 1.54 6.35
CA MET A 88 2.42 1.34 4.94
C MET A 88 1.59 2.25 4.01
N SER A 89 2.12 3.44 3.73
CA SER A 89 1.54 4.39 2.78
C SER A 89 1.79 4.00 1.31
N LEU A 90 1.07 4.63 0.37
CA LEU A 90 1.34 4.45 -1.07
C LEU A 90 2.79 4.84 -1.46
N ALA A 91 3.34 5.87 -0.82
CA ALA A 91 4.73 6.27 -1.05
C ALA A 91 5.71 5.18 -0.57
N THR A 92 5.43 4.59 0.60
CA THR A 92 6.21 3.47 1.14
C THR A 92 6.17 2.26 0.21
N LEU A 93 5.03 1.98 -0.41
CA LEU A 93 4.90 0.92 -1.43
C LEU A 93 5.78 1.17 -2.65
N THR A 94 5.73 2.38 -3.22
CA THR A 94 6.56 2.75 -4.38
C THR A 94 8.05 2.65 -4.04
N ALA A 95 8.46 3.16 -2.88
CA ALA A 95 9.86 3.07 -2.44
C ALA A 95 10.30 1.60 -2.28
N ALA A 96 9.46 0.75 -1.68
CA ALA A 96 9.75 -0.67 -1.53
C ALA A 96 9.85 -1.40 -2.87
N ARG A 97 9.00 -1.04 -3.85
CA ARG A 97 9.04 -1.59 -5.21
C ARG A 97 10.35 -1.25 -5.92
N ILE A 98 10.73 0.03 -5.91
CA ILE A 98 11.98 0.50 -6.52
C ILE A 98 13.17 -0.21 -5.88
N TYR A 99 13.21 -0.25 -4.55
CA TYR A 99 14.26 -0.95 -3.82
C TYR A 99 14.33 -2.44 -4.17
N LEU A 100 13.18 -3.11 -4.30
CA LEU A 100 13.14 -4.52 -4.71
C LEU A 100 13.74 -4.75 -6.10
N GLY A 101 13.42 -3.92 -7.10
CA GLY A 101 14.00 -4.07 -8.43
C GLY A 101 15.50 -3.72 -8.47
N GLN A 102 15.94 -2.73 -7.70
CA GLN A 102 17.37 -2.43 -7.54
C GLN A 102 18.15 -3.59 -6.92
N LEU A 103 17.58 -4.27 -5.92
CA LEU A 103 18.16 -5.51 -5.37
C LEU A 103 18.30 -6.63 -6.42
N LYS A 104 17.49 -6.60 -7.48
CA LYS A 104 17.57 -7.52 -8.62
C LYS A 104 18.47 -7.01 -9.75
N LYS A 105 19.13 -5.86 -9.58
CA LYS A 105 19.95 -5.19 -10.61
C LYS A 105 19.14 -4.73 -11.82
N GLU A 106 17.90 -4.32 -11.59
CA GLU A 106 17.03 -3.65 -12.55
C GLU A 106 16.78 -2.19 -12.12
N ALA A 107 16.19 -1.37 -12.99
CA ALA A 107 15.91 0.05 -12.71
C ALA A 107 15.06 0.26 -11.43
N GLY A 108 14.08 -0.64 -11.19
CA GLY A 108 13.26 -0.64 -9.97
C GLY A 108 11.77 -0.41 -10.23
N GLU A 109 11.44 0.54 -11.09
CA GLU A 109 10.09 1.08 -11.28
C GLU A 109 9.12 0.07 -11.92
N ASN A 110 9.67 -0.80 -12.76
CA ASN A 110 8.94 -1.83 -13.51
C ASN A 110 8.70 -3.12 -12.69
N GLU A 111 9.30 -3.25 -11.51
CA GLU A 111 9.09 -4.41 -10.65
C GLU A 111 7.71 -4.36 -9.98
N PHE A 112 7.20 -5.50 -9.49
CA PHE A 112 5.94 -5.55 -8.75
C PHE A 112 6.13 -6.28 -7.43
N LEU A 113 5.67 -5.66 -6.34
CA LEU A 113 5.54 -6.35 -5.05
C LEU A 113 4.54 -7.51 -5.20
N SER A 114 4.68 -8.55 -4.39
CA SER A 114 3.88 -9.78 -4.51
C SER A 114 2.36 -9.53 -4.49
N PHE A 115 1.93 -8.56 -3.68
CA PHE A 115 0.53 -8.18 -3.54
C PHE A 115 0.04 -7.17 -4.59
N GLU A 116 0.91 -6.50 -5.33
CA GLU A 116 0.50 -5.62 -6.45
C GLU A 116 -0.03 -6.42 -7.64
N LYS A 117 0.31 -7.71 -7.69
CA LYS A 117 -0.23 -8.68 -8.64
C LYS A 117 -1.64 -9.15 -8.29
N PHE A 118 -2.17 -8.74 -7.13
CA PHE A 118 -3.53 -9.10 -6.74
C PHE A 118 -4.56 -8.52 -7.71
N PRO A 119 -5.65 -9.25 -7.98
CA PRO A 119 -6.59 -8.87 -9.03
C PRO A 119 -7.42 -7.63 -8.70
N TYR A 120 -7.55 -7.30 -7.42
CA TYR A 120 -8.39 -6.23 -6.89
C TYR A 120 -7.54 -5.29 -6.04
N THR A 121 -7.78 -4.00 -6.20
CA THR A 121 -7.21 -2.93 -5.38
C THR A 121 -8.31 -1.95 -5.01
N GLY A 122 -8.16 -1.28 -3.87
CA GLY A 122 -9.13 -0.31 -3.37
C GLY A 122 -8.47 0.67 -2.41
N LEU A 123 -9.12 1.81 -2.21
CA LEU A 123 -8.69 2.84 -1.26
C LEU A 123 -9.66 2.87 -0.08
N ALA A 124 -9.12 3.12 1.11
CA ALA A 124 -9.88 3.15 2.34
C ALA A 124 -9.60 4.44 3.13
N LYS A 125 -10.66 5.02 3.70
CA LYS A 125 -10.58 6.25 4.51
C LYS A 125 -10.26 5.90 5.96
N THR A 126 -9.06 6.25 6.42
CA THR A 126 -8.48 5.75 7.67
C THR A 126 -8.88 6.50 8.93
N TYR A 127 -9.42 7.73 8.84
CA TYR A 127 -9.75 8.59 9.99
C TYR A 127 -10.42 7.88 11.20
N CYS A 128 -10.04 8.22 12.42
CA CYS A 128 -10.78 7.83 13.63
C CYS A 128 -12.07 8.64 13.75
N ALA A 129 -13.00 8.26 14.64
CA ALA A 129 -14.24 9.02 14.82
C ALA A 129 -13.99 10.48 15.28
N ASP A 130 -12.92 10.73 16.04
CA ASP A 130 -12.55 12.02 16.63
C ASP A 130 -11.25 12.62 16.05
N SER A 131 -10.57 11.94 15.12
CA SER A 131 -9.29 12.39 14.54
C SER A 131 -9.20 12.11 13.05
N GLN A 132 -8.71 13.10 12.29
CA GLN A 132 -8.45 12.96 10.85
C GLN A 132 -7.27 12.04 10.56
N VAL A 133 -6.21 12.13 11.38
CA VAL A 133 -5.04 11.25 11.31
C VAL A 133 -5.24 10.12 12.31
N ALA A 134 -5.32 8.89 11.80
CA ALA A 134 -5.59 7.73 12.62
C ALA A 134 -4.34 7.20 13.31
N ASP A 135 -4.53 6.53 14.44
CA ASP A 135 -3.52 5.70 15.09
C ASP A 135 -3.79 4.21 14.84
N SER A 136 -2.86 3.34 15.26
CA SER A 136 -3.00 1.89 15.09
C SER A 136 -4.18 1.31 15.87
N ALA A 137 -4.59 1.92 17.00
CA ALA A 137 -5.68 1.41 17.83
C ALA A 137 -7.06 1.57 17.19
N CYS A 138 -7.40 2.80 16.77
CA CYS A 138 -8.70 3.08 16.17
C CYS A 138 -8.85 2.39 14.80
N SER A 139 -7.75 2.29 14.05
CA SER A 139 -7.72 1.64 12.74
C SER A 139 -7.84 0.11 12.85
N ALA A 140 -7.18 -0.52 13.82
CA ALA A 140 -7.37 -1.95 14.12
C ALA A 140 -8.83 -2.25 14.48
N THR A 141 -9.46 -1.41 15.31
CA THR A 141 -10.88 -1.56 15.66
C THR A 141 -11.76 -1.51 14.41
N ALA A 142 -11.50 -0.57 13.49
CA ALA A 142 -12.25 -0.46 12.24
C ALA A 142 -12.12 -1.69 11.33
N TYR A 143 -10.90 -2.16 11.03
CA TYR A 143 -10.72 -3.25 10.06
C TYR A 143 -10.98 -4.64 10.64
N LEU A 144 -10.91 -4.82 11.96
CA LEU A 144 -11.15 -6.12 12.60
C LEU A 144 -12.59 -6.28 13.11
N THR A 145 -13.25 -5.18 13.52
CA THR A 145 -14.60 -5.24 14.11
C THR A 145 -15.67 -4.56 13.25
N GLY A 146 -15.27 -3.81 12.22
CA GLY A 146 -16.19 -3.10 11.34
C GLY A 146 -16.73 -1.79 11.90
N VAL A 147 -16.27 -1.35 13.08
CA VAL A 147 -16.73 -0.14 13.76
C VAL A 147 -15.56 0.82 13.98
N LYS A 148 -15.73 2.10 13.64
CA LYS A 148 -14.72 3.14 13.95
C LYS A 148 -14.78 3.52 15.42
N GLY A 149 -13.62 3.57 16.07
CA GLY A 149 -13.43 4.08 17.44
C GLY A 149 -12.77 5.45 17.47
N ASN A 150 -12.53 5.95 18.68
CA ASN A 150 -11.72 7.14 18.91
C ASN A 150 -10.22 6.81 18.87
N ILE A 151 -9.37 7.81 18.67
CA ILE A 151 -7.92 7.65 18.72
C ILE A 151 -7.49 7.02 20.06
N TYR A 152 -6.49 6.13 20.05
CA TYR A 152 -5.96 5.42 21.21
C TYR A 152 -6.95 4.47 21.92
N THR A 153 -8.08 4.13 21.29
CA THR A 153 -9.06 3.16 21.82
C THR A 153 -9.10 1.89 20.98
N VAL A 154 -9.27 0.73 21.62
CA VAL A 154 -9.29 -0.59 20.97
C VAL A 154 -10.56 -1.34 21.34
N GLY A 155 -11.28 -1.89 20.36
CA GLY A 155 -12.41 -2.79 20.58
C GLY A 155 -13.65 -2.11 21.18
N VAL A 156 -13.70 -0.78 21.14
CA VAL A 156 -14.80 0.02 21.68
C VAL A 156 -15.26 1.07 20.67
N THR A 157 -16.52 1.47 20.81
CA THR A 157 -17.14 2.54 20.02
C THR A 157 -16.58 3.92 20.41
N SER A 158 -16.90 4.94 19.61
CA SER A 158 -16.55 6.34 19.89
C SER A 158 -17.23 6.94 21.13
N SER A 159 -18.09 6.19 21.82
CA SER A 159 -18.65 6.58 23.12
C SER A 159 -17.64 6.46 24.27
N VAL A 160 -16.53 5.74 24.08
CA VAL A 160 -15.45 5.65 25.07
C VAL A 160 -14.35 6.65 24.73
N GLY A 161 -14.11 7.60 25.64
CA GLY A 161 -13.03 8.58 25.49
C GLY A 161 -11.65 7.98 25.82
N LEU A 162 -10.59 8.70 25.46
CA LEU A 162 -9.23 8.36 25.87
C LEU A 162 -9.15 8.31 27.42
N ARG A 163 -8.66 7.19 27.95
CA ARG A 163 -8.50 6.91 29.40
C ARG A 163 -9.82 6.90 30.20
N ASP A 164 -10.95 6.75 29.52
CA ASP A 164 -12.27 6.64 30.14
C ASP A 164 -12.58 5.19 30.55
N TRP A 165 -11.97 4.78 31.66
CA TRP A 165 -12.14 3.42 32.19
C TRP A 165 -13.57 3.14 32.67
N GLU A 166 -14.36 4.17 32.98
CA GLU A 166 -15.75 4.01 33.42
C GLU A 166 -16.61 3.54 32.26
N ASN A 167 -16.57 4.26 31.13
CA ASN A 167 -17.28 3.86 29.93
C ASN A 167 -16.68 2.61 29.30
N MET A 168 -15.37 2.37 29.43
CA MET A 168 -14.74 1.13 28.96
C MET A 168 -15.30 -0.13 29.63
N LYS A 169 -15.78 -0.06 30.88
CA LYS A 169 -16.45 -1.21 31.54
C LYS A 169 -17.83 -1.50 30.98
N ASN A 170 -18.45 -0.54 30.30
CA ASN A 170 -19.79 -0.71 29.77
C ASN A 170 -19.76 -1.58 28.50
N LYS A 171 -20.24 -2.82 28.63
CA LYS A 171 -20.28 -3.79 27.54
C LYS A 171 -21.10 -3.33 26.33
N SER A 172 -22.04 -2.40 26.50
CA SER A 172 -22.79 -1.85 25.36
C SER A 172 -21.93 -1.03 24.40
N TYR A 173 -20.73 -0.63 24.82
CA TYR A 173 -19.79 0.12 23.99
C TYR A 173 -18.69 -0.75 23.37
N HIS A 174 -18.69 -2.06 23.61
CA HIS A 174 -17.73 -2.99 22.99
C HIS A 174 -18.20 -3.36 21.58
N THR A 175 -17.27 -3.55 20.65
CA THR A 175 -17.59 -3.78 19.23
C THR A 175 -17.73 -5.26 18.85
N SER A 176 -17.44 -6.18 19.78
CA SER A 176 -17.53 -7.64 19.61
C SER A 176 -17.86 -8.33 20.92
#